data_AF-A0A946MDJ9-F1
#
_entry.id   AF-A0A946MDJ9-F1
#
_cell.length_a   1.000
_cell.length_b   1.000
_cell.length_c   1.000
_cell.angle_alpha   90.00
_cell.angle_beta   90.00
_cell.angle_gamma   90.00
#
_symmetry.space_group_name_H-M   'P 1'
#
loop_
_entity.id
_entity.type
_entity.pdbx_description
1 polymer ?
#
loop_
_entity_poly.entity_id
_entity_poly.type
_entity_poly.pdbx_seq_one_letter_code
_entity_poly.pdbx_strand_id
1 'polypeptide(L)'
;MSNGLTNRVNEGMTLPKAFVDMVHDALKIKTSLDDHEQAYIDAGGTEASHQALLGKLIEMERIGSMRVVKLLRGHADQMKSPTNTRLHALSFEIEAVRRQVINKTAVDALASSIESFLVNNPSHPKAKQLIDDYFDVALRYSFDLDARCQSLAKQWQPSDPELAEQLLAKCKRQLTAIRKQIASLKDDKGYDTPRLYAQIGSAQKTIQLLDKGTTLGVFRPIHRAWRISAEKKLQ
;
A
#
# COMPACT_ATOMS: atom_id res chain seq x y z
N MET A 1 -13.11 -8.68 -4.39
CA MET A 1 -13.02 -8.21 -5.79
C MET A 1 -12.03 -9.11 -6.50
N SER A 2 -12.53 -9.85 -7.49
CA SER A 2 -11.78 -10.87 -8.24
C SER A 2 -10.85 -10.20 -9.25
N ASN A 3 -9.59 -10.62 -9.31
CA ASN A 3 -8.71 -10.29 -10.45
C ASN A 3 -9.05 -11.22 -11.63
N GLY A 4 -8.77 -10.82 -12.87
CA GLY A 4 -9.12 -11.63 -14.04
C GLY A 4 -8.56 -13.06 -14.02
N LEU A 5 -7.48 -13.28 -13.25
CA LEU A 5 -6.90 -14.60 -12.98
C LEU A 5 -7.82 -15.48 -12.12
N THR A 6 -8.41 -14.93 -11.04
CA THR A 6 -9.30 -15.67 -10.14
C THR A 6 -10.60 -16.06 -10.82
N ASN A 7 -11.16 -15.19 -11.67
CA ASN A 7 -12.34 -15.53 -12.46
C ASN A 7 -12.06 -16.71 -13.41
N ARG A 8 -10.96 -16.66 -14.17
CA ARG A 8 -10.57 -17.73 -15.09
C ARG A 8 -10.29 -19.06 -14.40
N VAL A 9 -9.69 -19.02 -13.20
CA VAL A 9 -9.51 -20.22 -12.38
C VAL A 9 -10.86 -20.76 -11.90
N ASN A 10 -11.79 -19.89 -11.49
CA ASN A 10 -13.14 -20.29 -11.10
C ASN A 10 -13.97 -20.85 -12.28
N GLU A 11 -13.65 -20.45 -13.51
CA GLU A 11 -14.21 -20.99 -14.75
C GLU A 11 -13.56 -22.33 -15.16
N GLY A 12 -12.68 -22.89 -14.32
CA GLY A 12 -12.09 -24.22 -14.51
C GLY A 12 -10.74 -24.23 -15.22
N MET A 13 -10.12 -23.07 -15.47
CA MET A 13 -8.76 -23.02 -16.01
C MET A 13 -7.71 -23.36 -14.94
N THR A 14 -6.66 -24.08 -15.32
CA THR A 14 -5.47 -24.21 -14.47
C THR A 14 -4.75 -22.86 -14.37
N LEU A 15 -4.08 -22.59 -13.25
CA LEU A 15 -3.35 -21.32 -13.03
C LEU A 15 -2.39 -20.97 -14.19
N PRO A 16 -1.59 -21.91 -14.75
CA PRO A 16 -0.73 -21.60 -15.89
C PRO A 16 -1.52 -21.21 -17.15
N LYS A 17 -2.64 -21.89 -17.42
CA LYS A 17 -3.50 -21.60 -18.57
C LYS A 17 -4.18 -20.24 -18.42
N ALA A 18 -4.72 -19.95 -17.24
CA ALA A 18 -5.33 -18.66 -16.91
C ALA A 18 -4.33 -17.50 -17.07
N PHE A 19 -3.07 -17.70 -16.69
CA PHE A 19 -2.03 -16.70 -16.88
C PHE A 19 -1.68 -16.47 -18.36
N VAL A 20 -1.46 -17.55 -19.13
CA VAL A 20 -1.15 -17.45 -20.57
C VAL A 20 -2.29 -16.79 -21.34
N ASP A 21 -3.53 -17.17 -21.03
CA ASP A 21 -4.73 -16.58 -21.64
C ASP A 21 -4.85 -15.08 -21.33
N MET A 22 -4.65 -14.70 -20.07
CA MET A 22 -4.64 -13.30 -19.64
C MET A 22 -3.56 -12.48 -20.36
N VAL A 23 -2.35 -13.04 -20.54
CA VAL A 23 -1.29 -12.40 -21.32
C VAL A 23 -1.68 -12.28 -22.79
N HIS A 24 -2.30 -13.31 -23.37
CA HIS A 24 -2.71 -13.31 -24.76
C HIS A 24 -3.83 -12.30 -25.06
N ASP A 25 -4.80 -12.15 -24.16
CA ASP A 25 -5.84 -11.12 -24.27
C ASP A 25 -5.26 -9.71 -24.11
N ALA A 26 -4.31 -9.52 -23.17
CA ALA A 26 -3.62 -8.25 -23.03
C ALA A 26 -2.87 -7.83 -24.31
N LEU A 27 -2.38 -8.79 -25.10
CA LEU A 27 -1.74 -8.52 -26.40
C LEU A 27 -2.73 -8.09 -27.50
N LYS A 28 -4.04 -8.34 -27.36
CA LYS A 28 -5.08 -7.95 -28.34
C LYS A 28 -5.60 -6.52 -28.15
N ILE A 29 -5.20 -5.87 -27.06
CA ILE A 29 -5.64 -4.53 -26.70
C ILE A 29 -5.05 -3.52 -27.72
N LYS A 30 -5.92 -2.83 -28.47
CA LYS A 30 -5.53 -2.02 -29.65
C LYS A 30 -4.80 -0.71 -29.34
N THR A 31 -5.18 0.00 -28.28
CA THR A 31 -4.44 1.19 -27.84
C THR A 31 -3.32 0.78 -26.90
N SER A 32 -2.13 1.34 -27.06
CA SER A 32 -1.02 0.99 -26.18
C SER A 32 -1.14 1.71 -24.84
N LEU A 33 -0.45 1.22 -23.82
CA LEU A 33 -0.27 1.98 -22.57
C LEU A 33 0.46 3.30 -22.86
N ASP A 34 1.43 3.26 -23.79
CA ASP A 34 2.25 4.39 -24.20
C ASP A 34 1.39 5.54 -24.77
N ASP A 35 0.35 5.21 -25.56
CA ASP A 35 -0.59 6.22 -26.09
C ASP A 35 -1.34 6.96 -24.97
N HIS A 36 -1.74 6.23 -23.93
CA HIS A 36 -2.43 6.81 -22.77
C HIS A 36 -1.48 7.55 -21.82
N GLU A 37 -0.23 7.09 -21.71
CA GLU A 37 0.84 7.83 -21.00
C GLU A 37 1.11 9.17 -21.70
N GLN A 38 1.23 9.17 -23.03
CA GLN A 38 1.45 10.39 -23.80
C GLN A 38 0.24 11.33 -23.75
N ALA A 39 -0.99 10.80 -23.89
CA ALA A 39 -2.20 11.59 -23.77
C ALA A 39 -2.35 12.25 -22.37
N TYR A 40 -1.87 11.59 -21.32
CA TYR A 40 -1.79 12.19 -19.98
C TYR A 40 -0.84 13.38 -19.94
N ILE A 41 0.34 13.25 -20.54
CA ILE A 41 1.33 14.32 -20.63
C ILE A 41 0.79 15.48 -21.47
N ASP A 42 0.27 15.21 -22.66
CA ASP A 42 -0.24 16.23 -23.59
C ASP A 42 -1.42 17.01 -23.02
N ALA A 43 -2.29 16.35 -22.25
CA ALA A 43 -3.39 17.01 -21.56
C ALA A 43 -2.91 17.88 -20.38
N GLY A 44 -1.67 17.71 -19.92
CA GLY A 44 -1.10 18.37 -18.75
C GLY A 44 -1.58 17.79 -17.42
N GLY A 45 -1.87 16.48 -17.39
CA GLY A 45 -2.22 15.75 -16.17
C GLY A 45 -3.61 16.02 -15.61
N THR A 46 -4.60 16.24 -16.48
CA THR A 46 -6.01 16.45 -16.09
C THR A 46 -6.63 15.21 -15.47
N GLU A 47 -7.71 15.39 -14.70
CA GLU A 47 -8.49 14.27 -14.15
C GLU A 47 -9.04 13.36 -15.26
N ALA A 48 -9.52 13.92 -16.38
CA ALA A 48 -10.03 13.12 -17.50
C ALA A 48 -8.94 12.20 -18.09
N SER A 49 -7.73 12.74 -18.29
CA SER A 49 -6.59 11.94 -18.77
C SER A 49 -6.10 10.93 -17.72
N HIS A 50 -6.19 11.24 -16.43
CA HIS A 50 -5.93 10.30 -15.34
C HIS A 50 -6.91 9.13 -15.36
N GLN A 51 -8.21 9.40 -15.49
CA GLN A 51 -9.25 8.35 -15.55
C GLN A 51 -9.10 7.47 -16.80
N ALA A 52 -8.73 8.05 -17.95
CA ALA A 52 -8.44 7.28 -19.15
C ALA A 52 -7.23 6.34 -18.94
N LEU A 53 -6.14 6.85 -18.36
CA LEU A 53 -4.95 6.06 -18.03
C LEU A 53 -5.24 4.97 -16.98
N LEU A 54 -6.07 5.27 -15.98
CA LEU A 54 -6.54 4.28 -15.01
C LEU A 54 -7.39 3.20 -15.68
N GLY A 55 -8.34 3.58 -16.54
CA GLY A 55 -9.14 2.66 -17.33
C GLY A 55 -8.27 1.71 -18.14
N LYS A 56 -7.20 2.24 -18.75
CA LYS A 56 -6.22 1.43 -19.47
C LYS A 56 -5.49 0.45 -18.58
N LEU A 57 -4.98 0.92 -17.45
CA LEU A 57 -4.32 0.04 -16.49
C LEU A 57 -5.28 -1.04 -16.00
N ILE A 58 -6.56 -0.76 -15.79
CA ILE A 58 -7.55 -1.79 -15.42
C ILE A 58 -7.72 -2.82 -16.55
N GLU A 59 -7.82 -2.39 -17.81
CA GLU A 59 -7.90 -3.27 -18.99
C GLU A 59 -6.70 -4.23 -19.07
N MET A 60 -5.51 -3.74 -18.71
CA MET A 60 -4.27 -4.51 -18.67
C MET A 60 -4.04 -5.26 -17.36
N GLU A 61 -5.07 -5.47 -16.53
CA GLU A 61 -4.95 -6.13 -15.21
C GLU A 61 -3.91 -5.47 -14.29
N ARG A 62 -3.73 -4.15 -14.46
CA ARG A 62 -2.79 -3.25 -13.78
C ARG A 62 -1.31 -3.57 -14.04
N ILE A 63 -1.03 -4.34 -15.08
CA ILE A 63 0.34 -4.54 -15.56
C ILE A 63 0.88 -3.17 -16.03
N GLY A 64 2.07 -2.81 -15.56
CA GLY A 64 2.70 -1.52 -15.87
C GLY A 64 2.39 -0.39 -14.88
N SER A 65 1.56 -0.59 -13.84
CA SER A 65 1.25 0.50 -12.88
C SER A 65 2.50 1.14 -12.27
N MET A 66 3.52 0.37 -11.87
CA MET A 66 4.76 0.95 -11.32
C MET A 66 5.59 1.72 -12.35
N ARG A 67 5.48 1.40 -13.64
CA ARG A 67 6.08 2.19 -14.73
C ARG A 67 5.36 3.53 -14.85
N VAL A 68 4.03 3.52 -14.88
CA VAL A 68 3.19 4.72 -14.90
C VAL A 68 3.48 5.62 -13.69
N VAL A 69 3.60 5.05 -12.48
CA VAL A 69 3.97 5.79 -11.26
C VAL A 69 5.27 6.57 -11.47
N LYS A 70 6.31 5.93 -12.02
CA LYS A 70 7.60 6.58 -12.30
C LYS A 70 7.46 7.69 -13.34
N LEU A 71 6.69 7.45 -14.40
CA LEU A 71 6.46 8.44 -15.46
C LEU A 71 5.76 9.69 -14.91
N LEU A 72 4.68 9.52 -14.15
CA LEU A 72 3.93 10.64 -13.56
C LEU A 72 4.81 11.42 -12.58
N ARG A 73 5.58 10.74 -11.72
CA ARG A 73 6.52 11.40 -10.81
C ARG A 73 7.58 12.20 -11.57
N GLY A 74 8.13 11.64 -12.64
CA GLY A 74 9.17 12.28 -13.45
C GLY A 74 8.71 13.52 -14.21
N HIS A 75 7.42 13.60 -14.56
CA HIS A 75 6.87 14.74 -15.30
C HIS A 75 6.03 15.69 -14.43
N ALA A 76 5.86 15.42 -13.13
CA ALA A 76 4.93 16.16 -12.28
C ALA A 76 5.12 17.68 -12.34
N ASP A 77 6.36 18.16 -12.30
CA ASP A 77 6.67 19.60 -12.30
C ASP A 77 6.40 20.30 -13.64
N GLN A 78 6.19 19.53 -14.72
CA GLN A 78 5.84 20.02 -16.05
C GLN A 78 4.32 20.00 -16.29
N MET A 79 3.53 19.44 -15.37
CA MET A 79 2.08 19.34 -15.49
C MET A 79 1.37 20.61 -15.01
N LYS A 80 0.12 20.79 -15.44
CA LYS A 80 -0.72 21.93 -15.01
C LYS A 80 -0.93 21.96 -13.49
N SER A 81 -0.98 20.78 -12.87
CA SER A 81 -1.01 20.63 -11.41
C SER A 81 0.02 19.57 -10.98
N PRO A 82 1.20 20.01 -10.51
CA PRO A 82 2.22 19.09 -10.02
C PRO A 82 1.76 18.29 -8.81
N THR A 83 1.03 18.91 -7.87
CA THR A 83 0.47 18.23 -6.70
C THR A 83 -0.53 17.14 -7.10
N ASN A 84 -1.48 17.43 -7.98
CA ASN A 84 -2.45 16.41 -8.41
C ASN A 84 -1.78 15.29 -9.20
N THR A 85 -0.76 15.59 -10.01
CA THR A 85 -0.02 14.54 -10.72
C THR A 85 0.72 13.61 -9.76
N ARG A 86 1.33 14.15 -8.70
CA ARG A 86 1.93 13.34 -7.63
C ARG A 86 0.89 12.49 -6.91
N LEU A 87 -0.31 13.02 -6.69
CA LEU A 87 -1.43 12.26 -6.12
C LEU A 87 -1.91 11.13 -7.04
N HIS A 88 -2.05 11.38 -8.35
CA HIS A 88 -2.38 10.34 -9.33
C HIS A 88 -1.35 9.21 -9.32
N ALA A 89 -0.05 9.56 -9.26
CA ALA A 89 1.02 8.58 -9.11
C ALA A 89 0.85 7.76 -7.81
N LEU A 90 0.56 8.40 -6.68
CA LEU A 90 0.31 7.69 -5.43
C LEU A 90 -0.90 6.75 -5.50
N SER A 91 -1.99 7.18 -6.14
CA SER A 91 -3.17 6.33 -6.36
C SER A 91 -2.80 5.04 -7.10
N PHE A 92 -2.01 5.12 -8.17
CA PHE A 92 -1.53 3.94 -8.88
C PHE A 92 -0.58 3.08 -8.04
N GLU A 93 0.30 3.69 -7.26
CA GLU A 93 1.24 2.97 -6.38
C GLU A 93 0.51 2.21 -5.28
N ILE A 94 -0.47 2.84 -4.61
CA ILE A 94 -1.33 2.23 -3.59
C ILE A 94 -1.99 0.98 -4.16
N GLU A 95 -2.65 1.11 -5.31
CA GLU A 95 -3.38 0.00 -5.93
C GLU A 95 -2.47 -1.11 -6.46
N ALA A 96 -1.26 -0.76 -6.91
CA ALA A 96 -0.24 -1.73 -7.30
C ALA A 96 0.26 -2.52 -6.08
N VAL A 97 0.67 -1.84 -5.01
CA VAL A 97 1.18 -2.49 -3.79
C VAL A 97 0.09 -3.32 -3.11
N ARG A 98 -1.17 -2.85 -3.10
CA ARG A 98 -2.33 -3.59 -2.54
C ARG A 98 -2.51 -4.98 -3.18
N ARG A 99 -2.16 -5.12 -4.48
CA ARG A 99 -2.37 -6.36 -5.27
C ARG A 99 -1.11 -7.19 -5.45
N GLN A 100 0.07 -6.65 -5.13
CA GLN A 100 1.32 -7.39 -5.26
C GLN A 100 1.40 -8.55 -4.28
N VAL A 101 2.11 -9.61 -4.69
CA VAL A 101 2.67 -10.57 -3.73
C VAL A 101 3.54 -9.79 -2.75
N ILE A 102 3.45 -10.15 -1.48
CA ILE A 102 4.05 -9.40 -0.37
C ILE A 102 5.50 -9.02 -0.65
N ASN A 103 5.71 -7.72 -0.81
CA ASN A 103 6.99 -7.10 -1.08
C ASN A 103 7.22 -5.99 -0.06
N LYS A 104 8.03 -6.29 0.97
CA LYS A 104 8.28 -5.36 2.08
C LYS A 104 8.86 -4.03 1.61
N THR A 105 9.80 -4.07 0.65
CA THR A 105 10.43 -2.86 0.12
C THR A 105 9.42 -1.96 -0.57
N ALA A 106 8.50 -2.52 -1.35
CA ALA A 106 7.44 -1.74 -2.00
C ALA A 106 6.45 -1.14 -0.99
N VAL A 107 6.07 -1.91 0.04
CA VAL A 107 5.20 -1.43 1.13
C VAL A 107 5.86 -0.28 1.91
N ASP A 108 7.15 -0.40 2.24
CA ASP A 108 7.89 0.65 2.95
C ASP A 108 8.06 1.90 2.09
N ALA A 109 8.37 1.75 0.80
CA ALA A 109 8.49 2.87 -0.13
C ALA A 109 7.15 3.61 -0.29
N LEU A 110 6.04 2.88 -0.35
CA LEU A 110 4.70 3.47 -0.37
C LEU A 110 4.41 4.24 0.94
N ALA A 111 4.77 3.69 2.10
CA ALA A 111 4.62 4.37 3.38
C ALA A 111 5.32 5.74 3.38
N SER A 112 6.60 5.77 2.97
CA SER A 112 7.35 7.02 2.85
C SER A 112 6.77 7.98 1.82
N SER A 113 6.23 7.45 0.71
CA SER A 113 5.62 8.27 -0.35
C SER A 113 4.33 8.93 0.11
N ILE A 114 3.46 8.22 0.85
CA ILE A 114 2.25 8.79 1.45
C ILE A 114 2.61 9.82 2.52
N GLU A 115 3.53 9.50 3.43
CA GLU A 115 4.00 10.43 4.47
C GLU A 115 4.53 11.72 3.84
N SER A 116 5.40 11.62 2.83
CA SER A 116 5.97 12.78 2.14
C SER A 116 4.90 13.63 1.45
N PHE A 117 3.88 13.01 0.84
CA PHE A 117 2.81 13.76 0.19
C PHE A 117 1.95 14.50 1.20
N LEU A 118 1.59 13.84 2.30
CA LEU A 118 0.77 14.41 3.36
C LEU A 118 1.46 15.58 4.06
N VAL A 119 2.77 15.47 4.32
CA VAL A 119 3.59 16.57 4.86
C VAL A 119 3.57 17.78 3.94
N ASN A 120 3.71 17.57 2.64
CA ASN A 120 3.79 18.67 1.68
C ASN A 120 2.42 19.21 1.27
N ASN A 121 1.32 18.46 1.49
CA ASN A 121 -0.02 18.80 1.03
C ASN A 121 -1.10 18.43 2.07
N PRO A 122 -1.01 18.98 3.29
CA PRO A 122 -1.82 18.58 4.45
C PRO A 122 -3.30 18.96 4.31
N SER A 123 -3.59 20.09 3.66
CA SER A 123 -4.95 20.56 3.37
C SER A 123 -5.56 19.96 2.11
N HIS A 124 -4.89 19.00 1.46
CA HIS A 124 -5.38 18.41 0.23
C HIS A 124 -6.72 17.67 0.48
N PRO A 125 -7.75 17.82 -0.38
CA PRO A 125 -9.07 17.19 -0.18
C PRO A 125 -9.06 15.66 -0.03
N LYS A 126 -7.97 15.01 -0.47
CA LYS A 126 -7.76 13.56 -0.38
C LYS A 126 -6.87 13.12 0.79
N ALA A 127 -6.37 14.03 1.63
CA ALA A 127 -5.49 13.70 2.75
C ALA A 127 -6.09 12.66 3.70
N LYS A 128 -7.38 12.79 4.03
CA LYS A 128 -8.11 11.82 4.85
C LYS A 128 -8.17 10.43 4.22
N GLN A 129 -8.45 10.36 2.91
CA GLN A 129 -8.47 9.08 2.18
C GLN A 129 -7.07 8.45 2.15
N LEU A 130 -6.01 9.26 1.97
CA LEU A 130 -4.63 8.78 2.04
C LEU A 130 -4.26 8.24 3.42
N ILE A 131 -4.76 8.82 4.51
CA ILE A 131 -4.62 8.23 5.85
C ILE A 131 -5.28 6.85 5.90
N ASP A 132 -6.47 6.68 5.33
CA ASP A 132 -7.13 5.36 5.29
C ASP A 132 -6.28 4.34 4.50
N ASP A 133 -5.81 4.71 3.30
CA ASP A 133 -4.95 3.85 2.47
C ASP A 133 -3.59 3.55 3.12
N TYR A 134 -3.05 4.50 3.89
CA TYR A 134 -1.83 4.33 4.67
C TYR A 134 -1.96 3.20 5.69
N PHE A 135 -3.08 3.12 6.42
CA PHE A 135 -3.31 2.02 7.37
C PHE A 135 -3.62 0.69 6.68
N ASP A 136 -4.41 0.73 5.61
CA ASP A 136 -4.90 -0.49 4.94
C ASP A 136 -3.81 -1.20 4.14
N VAL A 137 -2.88 -0.43 3.55
CA VAL A 137 -1.86 -0.96 2.64
C VAL A 137 -0.45 -0.77 3.21
N ALA A 138 -0.05 0.48 3.42
CA ALA A 138 1.35 0.83 3.69
C ALA A 138 1.83 0.44 5.10
N LEU A 139 0.93 0.45 6.09
CA LEU A 139 1.23 0.08 7.48
C LEU A 139 0.80 -1.34 7.85
N ARG A 140 0.31 -2.11 6.88
CA ARG A 140 -0.18 -3.48 7.11
C ARG A 140 0.85 -4.38 7.81
N TYR A 141 2.12 -4.17 7.52
CA TYR A 141 3.24 -4.96 8.07
C TYR A 141 4.19 -4.14 8.94
N SER A 142 3.71 -3.05 9.56
CA SER A 142 4.51 -2.24 10.47
C SER A 142 4.52 -2.82 11.88
N PHE A 143 5.67 -2.69 12.55
CA PHE A 143 5.80 -2.94 13.98
C PHE A 143 5.47 -1.67 14.76
N ASP A 144 4.70 -1.80 15.84
CA ASP A 144 4.34 -0.72 16.77
C ASP A 144 3.71 0.51 16.08
N LEU A 145 2.45 0.36 15.66
CA LEU A 145 1.71 1.42 15.01
C LEU A 145 1.56 2.66 15.91
N ASP A 146 1.44 2.47 17.22
CA ASP A 146 1.30 3.57 18.17
C ASP A 146 2.56 4.46 18.15
N ALA A 147 3.73 3.86 18.38
CA ALA A 147 4.99 4.61 18.37
C ALA A 147 5.25 5.30 17.02
N ARG A 148 4.96 4.62 15.90
CA ARG A 148 5.10 5.21 14.57
C ARG A 148 4.17 6.41 14.36
N CYS A 149 2.89 6.27 14.70
CA CYS A 149 1.92 7.34 14.52
C CYS A 149 2.20 8.52 15.46
N GLN A 150 2.63 8.28 16.70
CA GLN A 150 3.06 9.33 17.62
C GLN A 150 4.29 10.08 17.09
N SER A 151 5.27 9.35 16.55
CA SER A 151 6.47 9.95 15.95
C SER A 151 6.13 10.83 14.76
N LEU A 152 5.26 10.37 13.85
CA LEU A 152 4.83 11.14 12.69
C LEU A 152 3.96 12.33 13.09
N ALA A 153 2.98 12.13 13.97
CA ALA A 153 2.14 13.19 14.48
C ALA A 153 2.97 14.30 15.13
N LYS A 154 4.01 13.95 15.90
CA LYS A 154 4.94 14.94 16.49
C LYS A 154 5.70 15.73 15.42
N GLN A 155 6.07 15.11 14.30
CA GLN A 155 6.72 15.81 13.19
C GLN A 155 5.75 16.76 12.48
N TRP A 156 4.48 16.39 12.37
CA TRP A 156 3.46 17.17 11.67
C TRP A 156 2.81 18.23 12.56
N GLN A 157 2.79 18.07 13.88
CA GLN A 157 2.16 19.01 14.82
C GLN A 157 2.52 20.50 14.62
N PRO A 158 3.80 20.87 14.38
CA PRO A 158 4.15 22.29 14.20
C PRO A 158 3.55 22.93 12.95
N SER A 159 3.38 22.17 11.87
CA SER A 159 2.86 22.67 10.59
C SER A 159 1.36 22.38 10.41
N ASP A 160 0.93 21.18 10.84
CA ASP A 160 -0.33 20.54 10.46
C ASP A 160 -0.96 19.76 11.64
N PRO A 161 -1.39 20.46 12.70
CA PRO A 161 -1.93 19.84 13.90
C PRO A 161 -3.21 19.02 13.62
N GLU A 162 -4.07 19.48 12.72
CA GLU A 162 -5.31 18.77 12.38
C GLU A 162 -5.01 17.41 11.71
N LEU A 163 -4.06 17.37 10.77
CA LEU A 163 -3.65 16.14 10.12
C LEU A 163 -3.02 15.16 11.12
N ALA A 164 -2.20 15.67 12.04
CA ALA A 164 -1.62 14.89 13.12
C ALA A 164 -2.70 14.28 14.03
N GLU A 165 -3.72 15.05 14.40
CA GLU A 165 -4.86 14.56 15.18
C GLU A 165 -5.66 13.49 14.44
N GLN A 166 -5.90 13.68 13.13
CA GLN A 166 -6.59 12.69 12.30
C GLN A 166 -5.81 11.37 12.23
N LEU A 167 -4.49 11.43 12.06
CA LEU A 167 -3.61 10.26 12.08
C LEU A 167 -3.73 9.50 13.42
N LEU A 168 -3.61 10.21 14.54
CA LEU A 168 -3.68 9.62 15.88
C LEU A 168 -5.07 9.02 16.16
N ALA A 169 -6.14 9.69 15.75
CA ALA A 169 -7.50 9.19 15.89
C ALA A 169 -7.70 7.88 15.09
N LYS A 170 -7.21 7.81 13.85
CA LYS A 170 -7.25 6.58 13.04
C LYS A 170 -6.40 5.47 13.66
N CYS A 171 -5.18 5.78 14.12
CA CYS A 171 -4.31 4.82 14.81
C CYS A 171 -5.00 4.20 16.02
N LYS A 172 -5.60 5.02 16.89
CA LYS A 172 -6.32 4.54 18.08
C LYS A 172 -7.47 3.60 17.73
N ARG A 173 -8.25 3.91 16.69
CA ARG A 173 -9.33 3.03 16.20
C ARG A 173 -8.77 1.70 15.70
N GLN A 174 -7.69 1.74 14.92
CA GLN A 174 -7.04 0.55 14.38
C GLN A 174 -6.48 -0.36 15.49
N LEU A 175 -5.75 0.20 16.45
CA LEU A 175 -5.23 -0.54 17.60
C LEU A 175 -6.35 -1.15 18.45
N THR A 176 -7.47 -0.46 18.59
CA THR A 176 -8.65 -1.00 19.28
C THR A 176 -9.23 -2.20 18.52
N ALA A 177 -9.33 -2.14 17.19
CA ALA A 177 -9.77 -3.25 16.37
C ALA A 177 -8.80 -4.45 16.45
N ILE A 178 -7.49 -4.20 16.38
CA ILE A 178 -6.47 -5.25 16.50
C ILE A 178 -6.54 -5.93 17.87
N ARG A 179 -6.68 -5.17 18.97
CA ARG A 179 -6.84 -5.73 20.32
C ARG A 179 -8.08 -6.61 20.43
N LYS A 180 -9.21 -6.22 19.81
CA LYS A 180 -10.41 -7.05 19.73
C LYS A 180 -10.17 -8.35 18.95
N GLN A 181 -9.45 -8.27 17.83
CA GLN A 181 -9.08 -9.47 17.06
C GLN A 181 -8.21 -10.42 17.88
N ILE A 182 -7.19 -9.89 18.58
CA ILE A 182 -6.34 -10.67 19.49
C ILE A 182 -7.18 -11.36 20.57
N ALA A 183 -8.11 -10.64 21.21
CA ALA A 183 -8.99 -11.21 22.24
C ALA A 183 -9.92 -12.32 21.70
N SER A 184 -10.19 -12.33 20.39
CA SER A 184 -11.01 -13.36 19.74
C SER A 184 -10.23 -14.55 19.19
N LEU A 185 -8.89 -14.55 19.31
CA LEU A 185 -8.06 -15.68 18.86
C LEU A 185 -8.33 -16.91 19.73
N LYS A 186 -8.64 -18.04 19.09
CA LYS A 186 -8.79 -19.34 19.78
C LYS A 186 -7.43 -19.92 20.16
N ASP A 187 -6.42 -19.70 19.34
CA ASP A 187 -5.03 -20.10 19.58
C ASP A 187 -4.04 -19.14 18.90
N ASP A 188 -2.77 -19.32 19.23
CA ASP A 188 -1.65 -18.54 18.71
C ASP A 188 -1.07 -19.06 17.39
N LYS A 189 -1.71 -20.06 16.76
CA LYS A 189 -1.17 -20.74 15.56
C LYS A 189 -1.61 -20.09 14.25
N GLY A 190 -2.53 -19.13 14.32
CA GLY A 190 -3.00 -18.37 13.18
C GLY A 190 -1.85 -17.71 12.41
N TYR A 191 -1.91 -17.80 11.09
CA TYR A 191 -0.92 -17.22 10.19
C TYR A 191 -0.73 -15.70 10.38
N ASP A 192 -1.83 -15.01 10.66
CA ASP A 192 -1.88 -13.56 10.88
C ASP A 192 -1.54 -13.17 12.33
N THR A 193 -1.48 -14.12 13.26
CA THR A 193 -1.29 -13.84 14.69
C THR A 193 0.00 -13.04 14.96
N PRO A 194 1.18 -13.39 14.41
CA PRO A 194 2.40 -12.60 14.60
C PRO A 194 2.23 -11.14 14.16
N ARG A 195 1.50 -10.89 13.07
CA ARG A 195 1.23 -9.54 12.55
C ARG A 195 0.43 -8.71 13.55
N LEU A 196 -0.60 -9.29 14.17
CA LEU A 196 -1.44 -8.56 15.13
C LEU A 196 -0.63 -8.10 16.35
N TYR A 197 0.20 -8.98 16.91
CA TYR A 197 1.07 -8.65 18.04
C TYR A 197 2.19 -7.67 17.66
N ALA A 198 2.75 -7.79 16.45
CA ALA A 198 3.73 -6.85 15.93
C ALA A 198 3.13 -5.43 15.80
N GLN A 199 1.91 -5.32 15.27
CA GLN A 199 1.25 -4.02 15.05
C GLN A 199 0.92 -3.28 16.35
N ILE A 200 0.62 -3.99 17.45
CA ILE A 200 0.44 -3.36 18.77
C ILE A 200 1.78 -3.15 19.52
N GLY A 201 2.91 -3.50 18.90
CA GLY A 201 4.25 -3.32 19.48
C GLY A 201 4.55 -4.24 20.66
N SER A 202 3.91 -5.43 20.72
CA SER A 202 4.16 -6.44 21.75
C SER A 202 5.45 -7.20 21.44
N ALA A 203 6.59 -6.63 21.85
CA ALA A 203 7.91 -7.12 21.46
C ALA A 203 8.17 -8.59 21.87
N GLN A 204 7.98 -8.92 23.15
CA GLN A 204 8.20 -10.30 23.65
C GLN A 204 7.32 -11.32 22.92
N LYS A 205 6.03 -11.03 22.78
CA LYS A 205 5.08 -11.94 22.13
C LYS A 205 5.38 -12.09 20.64
N THR A 206 5.77 -11.00 19.98
CA THR A 206 6.18 -11.03 18.56
C THR A 206 7.37 -11.96 18.38
N ILE A 207 8.44 -11.81 19.16
CA ILE A 207 9.63 -12.68 19.09
C ILE A 207 9.24 -14.14 19.37
N GLN A 208 8.49 -14.39 20.45
CA GLN A 208 8.03 -15.74 20.80
C GLN A 208 7.27 -16.43 19.64
N LEU A 209 6.39 -15.69 18.96
CA LEU A 209 5.61 -16.22 17.83
C LEU A 209 6.47 -16.45 16.59
N LEU A 210 7.45 -15.57 16.34
CA LEU A 210 8.40 -15.72 15.23
C LEU A 210 9.35 -16.90 15.44
N ASP A 211 9.68 -17.26 16.68
CA ASP A 211 10.56 -18.40 16.99
C ASP A 211 9.83 -19.74 16.91
N LYS A 212 8.54 -19.76 17.25
CA LYS A 212 7.69 -20.97 17.20
C LYS A 212 7.10 -21.23 15.81
N GLY A 213 6.99 -20.19 14.98
CA GLY A 213 6.30 -20.23 13.69
C GLY A 213 7.19 -20.65 12.51
N THR A 214 6.59 -21.29 11.51
CA THR A 214 7.24 -21.48 10.21
C THR A 214 7.09 -20.21 9.37
N THR A 215 8.20 -19.64 8.90
CA THR A 215 8.17 -18.42 8.07
C THR A 215 8.21 -18.77 6.59
N LEU A 216 7.13 -18.43 5.86
CA LEU A 216 7.14 -18.49 4.40
C LEU A 216 8.17 -17.49 3.83
N GLY A 217 8.81 -17.83 2.69
CA GLY A 217 9.87 -17.03 2.09
C GLY A 217 9.52 -15.55 1.91
N VAL A 218 8.29 -15.26 1.45
CA VAL A 218 7.79 -13.90 1.21
C VAL A 218 7.63 -13.06 2.50
N PHE A 219 7.55 -13.69 3.67
CA PHE A 219 7.46 -13.01 4.97
C PHE A 219 8.81 -12.80 5.66
N ARG A 220 9.88 -13.47 5.21
CA ARG A 220 11.21 -13.36 5.85
C ARG A 220 11.68 -11.90 6.02
N PRO A 221 11.54 -11.01 5.01
CA PRO A 221 11.94 -9.61 5.19
C PRO A 221 11.12 -8.88 6.26
N ILE A 222 9.81 -9.17 6.33
CA ILE A 222 8.90 -8.58 7.32
C ILE A 222 9.25 -9.08 8.73
N HIS A 223 9.36 -10.40 8.90
CA HIS A 223 9.67 -11.01 10.19
C HIS A 223 11.04 -10.57 10.72
N ARG A 224 12.04 -10.43 9.82
CA ARG A 224 13.35 -9.88 10.19
C ARG A 224 13.21 -8.45 10.70
N ALA A 225 12.47 -7.59 9.99
CA ALA A 225 12.25 -6.21 10.40
C ALA A 225 11.54 -6.13 11.77
N TRP A 226 10.48 -6.94 11.97
CA TRP A 226 9.78 -7.01 13.26
C TRP A 226 10.66 -7.49 14.39
N ARG A 227 11.48 -8.53 14.16
CA ARG A 227 12.42 -9.04 15.17
C ARG A 227 13.41 -7.95 15.59
N ILE A 228 14.04 -7.26 14.64
CA ILE A 228 14.96 -6.15 14.92
C ILE A 228 14.25 -5.05 15.73
N SER A 229 13.05 -4.63 15.33
CA SER A 229 12.30 -3.59 16.05
C SER A 229 11.86 -4.04 17.45
N ALA A 230 11.47 -5.30 17.61
CA ALA A 230 11.07 -5.88 18.88
C ALA A 230 12.27 -5.99 19.84
N GLU A 231 13.41 -6.50 19.37
CA GLU A 231 14.65 -6.59 20.15
C GLU A 231 15.09 -5.20 20.62
N LYS A 232 15.10 -4.21 19.72
CA LYS A 232 15.41 -2.83 20.07
C LYS A 232 14.47 -2.25 21.13
N LYS A 233 13.20 -2.67 21.16
CA LYS A 233 12.21 -2.21 22.15
C LYS A 233 12.38 -2.88 23.53
N LEU A 234 13.09 -4.01 23.61
CA LEU A 234 13.35 -4.74 24.85
C LEU A 234 14.68 -4.36 25.51
N GLN A 235 15.52 -3.60 24.82
CA GLN A 235 16.74 -2.98 25.34
C GLN A 235 16.39 -1.67 26.05
#